data_AF-A0A9D8LU16-F1
#
_entry.id   AF-A0A9D8LU16-F1
#
_cell.length_a   1.000
_cell.length_b   1.000
_cell.length_c   1.000
_cell.angle_alpha   90.00
_cell.angle_beta   90.00
_cell.angle_gamma   90.00
#
_symmetry.space_group_name_H-M   'P 1'
#
loop_
_entity.id
_entity.type
_entity.pdbx_description
1 polymer ?
#
loop_
_entity_poly.entity_id
_entity_poly.type
_entity_poly.pdbx_seq_one_letter_code
_entity_poly.pdbx_strand_id
1 'polypeptide(L)'
;MEQRSAPRNCPVCGDRLALTRLSCGSCGTELSGEFSSCEFCSLSGEDRETLRVFLVSRGNMRELERHLGVSYPTARARFDTLLGKLGITTDRPEPASRVELLDRLARGEIDVDEAMQRMD
;
A
#
# COMPACT_ATOMS: atom_id res chain seq x y z
N MET A 1 0.06 -24.16 14.22
CA MET A 1 0.55 -23.03 15.03
C MET A 1 -0.14 -21.77 14.52
N GLU A 2 -0.99 -21.14 15.35
CA GLU A 2 -1.56 -19.83 15.02
C GLU A 2 -0.44 -18.81 14.78
N GLN A 3 -0.47 -18.14 13.63
CA GLN A 3 0.49 -17.09 13.28
C GLN A 3 0.25 -15.87 14.17
N ARG A 4 1.02 -15.76 15.25
CA ARG A 4 1.12 -14.54 16.06
C ARG A 4 2.13 -13.62 15.42
N SER A 5 1.69 -12.43 15.00
CA SER A 5 2.60 -11.40 14.50
C SER A 5 3.28 -10.69 15.67
N ALA A 6 4.58 -10.44 15.56
CA ALA A 6 5.29 -9.62 16.54
C ALA A 6 4.71 -8.18 16.55
N PRO A 7 4.56 -7.54 17.72
CA PRO A 7 4.14 -6.15 17.80
C PRO A 7 5.17 -5.25 17.10
N ARG A 8 4.68 -4.24 16.38
CA ARG A 8 5.54 -3.28 15.66
C ARG A 8 5.94 -2.10 16.52
N ASN A 9 5.00 -1.67 17.37
CA ASN A 9 5.10 -0.44 18.14
C ASN A 9 5.14 -0.81 19.61
N CYS A 10 5.91 -0.06 20.37
CA CYS A 10 5.99 -0.17 21.81
C CYS A 10 4.63 0.18 22.41
N PRO A 11 3.98 -0.71 23.18
CA PRO A 11 2.68 -0.42 23.78
C PRO A 11 2.74 0.65 24.88
N VAL A 12 3.95 1.09 25.27
CA VAL A 12 4.17 2.11 26.30
C VAL A 12 4.31 3.50 25.68
N CYS A 13 5.16 3.66 24.66
CA CYS A 13 5.46 4.97 24.06
C CYS A 13 5.00 5.14 22.60
N GLY A 14 4.61 4.05 21.92
CA GLY A 14 4.21 4.07 20.51
C GLY A 14 5.37 3.98 19.50
N ASP A 15 6.63 4.09 19.94
CA ASP A 15 7.79 4.01 19.04
C ASP A 15 7.96 2.64 18.39
N ARG A 16 8.65 2.60 17.25
CA ARG A 16 8.92 1.35 16.52
C ARG A 16 9.87 0.46 17.31
N LEU A 17 9.47 -0.80 17.51
CA LEU A 17 10.30 -1.82 18.13
C LEU A 17 11.40 -2.28 17.16
N ALA A 18 12.62 -2.42 17.68
CA ALA A 18 13.75 -3.00 16.96
C ALA A 18 13.72 -4.54 17.05
N LEU A 19 14.06 -5.21 15.95
CA LEU A 19 14.27 -6.65 15.96
C LEU A 19 15.67 -6.93 16.50
N THR A 20 15.76 -7.45 17.74
CA THR A 20 17.04 -7.59 18.45
C THR A 20 17.52 -9.03 18.65
N ARG A 21 16.64 -10.00 18.42
CA ARG A 21 16.94 -11.43 18.63
C ARG A 21 16.20 -12.32 17.64
N LEU A 22 16.91 -13.34 17.13
CA LEU A 22 16.36 -14.44 16.33
C LEU A 22 16.77 -15.77 16.95
N SER A 23 15.84 -16.72 17.03
CA SER A 23 16.10 -18.05 17.57
C SER A 23 15.76 -19.13 16.54
N CYS A 24 16.70 -20.04 16.29
CA CYS A 24 16.51 -21.16 15.37
C CYS A 24 15.76 -22.31 16.07
N GLY A 25 14.55 -22.62 15.61
CA GLY A 25 13.75 -23.74 16.14
C GLY A 25 14.34 -25.13 15.89
N SER A 26 15.30 -25.28 14.97
CA SER A 26 15.89 -26.58 14.62
C SER A 26 17.14 -26.94 15.41
N CYS A 27 17.98 -25.96 15.75
CA CYS A 27 19.29 -26.20 16.40
C CYS A 27 19.50 -25.37 17.67
N GLY A 28 18.55 -24.50 18.03
CA GLY A 28 18.63 -23.68 19.25
C GLY A 28 19.62 -22.52 19.17
N THR A 29 20.26 -22.27 18.02
CA THR A 29 21.13 -21.10 17.84
C THR A 29 20.34 -19.81 18.03
N GLU A 30 20.89 -18.89 18.82
CA GLU A 30 20.37 -17.54 19.00
C GLU A 30 21.32 -16.52 18.40
N LEU A 31 20.76 -15.57 17.65
CA LEU A 31 21.48 -14.42 17.10
C LEU A 31 20.95 -13.16 17.78
N SER A 32 21.86 -12.36 18.33
CA SER A 32 21.56 -11.04 18.91
C SER A 32 22.28 -9.94 18.14
N GLY A 33 21.62 -8.79 18.01
CA GLY A 33 22.12 -7.64 17.25
C GLY A 33 20.97 -6.76 16.79
N GLU A 34 21.26 -5.62 16.16
CA GLU A 34 20.22 -4.79 15.55
C GLU A 34 19.93 -5.28 14.13
N PHE A 35 18.74 -5.81 13.91
CA PHE A 35 18.33 -6.34 12.62
C PHE A 35 17.27 -5.44 11.97
N SER A 36 17.37 -5.29 10.65
CA SER A 36 16.31 -4.66 9.87
C SER A 36 15.07 -5.56 9.81
N SER A 37 13.89 -5.00 10.11
CA SER A 37 12.63 -5.67 9.82
C SER A 37 12.40 -5.78 8.32
N CYS A 38 11.77 -6.85 7.84
CA CYS A 38 11.44 -6.96 6.41
C CYS A 38 10.46 -5.87 5.95
N GLU A 39 10.53 -5.44 4.69
CA GLU A 39 9.70 -4.36 4.13
C GLU A 39 8.18 -4.68 4.24
N PHE A 40 7.81 -5.91 3.93
CA PHE A 40 6.42 -6.41 4.01
C PHE A 40 6.00 -6.75 5.43
N CYS A 41 6.98 -6.88 6.32
CA CYS A 41 6.71 -7.13 7.72
C CYS A 41 5.85 -6.00 8.20
N SER A 42 6.04 -4.75 7.71
CA SER A 42 5.15 -3.57 7.49
C SER A 42 3.63 -3.69 7.55
N LEU A 43 3.13 -4.66 6.80
CA LEU A 43 1.77 -4.58 6.26
C LEU A 43 0.73 -5.09 7.25
N SER A 44 -0.46 -4.49 7.25
CA SER A 44 -1.61 -5.05 7.97
C SER A 44 -2.05 -6.38 7.35
N GLY A 45 -2.97 -7.11 8.00
CA GLY A 45 -3.57 -8.30 7.39
C GLY A 45 -4.26 -7.98 6.06
N GLU A 46 -5.00 -6.88 6.02
CA GLU A 46 -5.72 -6.41 4.84
C GLU A 46 -4.77 -5.96 3.72
N ASP A 47 -3.67 -5.27 4.06
CA ASP A 47 -2.65 -4.89 3.09
C ASP A 47 -2.01 -6.13 2.46
N ARG A 48 -1.69 -7.16 3.27
CA ARG A 48 -1.13 -8.41 2.76
C ARG A 48 -2.10 -9.16 1.85
N GLU A 49 -3.39 -9.12 2.16
CA GLU A 49 -4.40 -9.73 1.30
C GLU A 49 -4.52 -8.99 -0.04
N THR A 50 -4.56 -7.65 0.00
CA THR A 50 -4.56 -6.81 -1.21
C THR A 50 -3.36 -7.13 -2.11
N LEU A 51 -2.16 -7.19 -1.53
CA LEU A 51 -0.94 -7.56 -2.26
C LEU A 51 -1.00 -8.99 -2.80
N ARG A 52 -1.45 -9.96 -2.00
CA ARG A 52 -1.60 -11.36 -2.42
C ARG A 52 -2.52 -11.48 -3.62
N VAL A 53 -3.71 -10.89 -3.56
CA VAL A 53 -4.69 -10.91 -4.65
C VAL A 53 -4.09 -10.28 -5.90
N PHE A 54 -3.46 -9.11 -5.78
CA PHE A 54 -2.83 -8.45 -6.92
C PHE A 54 -1.77 -9.34 -7.61
N LEU A 55 -0.94 -10.03 -6.82
CA LEU A 55 0.08 -10.96 -7.33
C LEU A 55 -0.56 -12.18 -8.03
N VAL A 56 -1.60 -12.78 -7.44
CA VAL A 56 -2.34 -13.91 -8.04
C VAL A 56 -2.97 -13.49 -9.37
N SER A 57 -3.49 -12.26 -9.42
CA SER A 57 -4.05 -11.64 -10.62
C SER A 57 -2.99 -11.13 -11.61
N ARG A 58 -1.70 -11.41 -11.38
CA ARG A 58 -0.58 -10.98 -12.24
C ARG A 58 -0.58 -9.47 -12.52
N GLY A 59 -1.01 -8.69 -11.54
CA GLY A 59 -1.11 -7.24 -11.64
C GLY A 59 -2.40 -6.70 -12.30
N ASN A 60 -3.40 -7.54 -12.56
CA ASN A 60 -4.66 -7.11 -13.15
C ASN A 60 -5.55 -6.39 -12.11
N MET A 61 -5.64 -5.06 -12.21
CA MET A 61 -6.44 -4.24 -11.30
C MET A 61 -7.95 -4.54 -11.38
N ARG A 62 -8.49 -4.95 -12.53
CA ARG A 62 -9.92 -5.33 -12.65
C ARG A 62 -10.22 -6.63 -11.90
N GLU A 63 -9.26 -7.55 -11.85
CA GLU A 63 -9.42 -8.74 -11.04
C GLU A 63 -9.28 -8.43 -9.55
N LEU A 64 -8.36 -7.54 -9.17
CA LEU A 64 -8.24 -7.06 -7.79
C LEU A 64 -9.55 -6.41 -7.31
N GLU A 65 -10.12 -5.52 -8.13
CA GLU A 65 -11.44 -4.91 -7.91
C GLU A 65 -12.52 -5.95 -7.63
N ARG A 66 -12.67 -6.92 -8.54
CA ARG A 66 -13.65 -7.99 -8.43
C ARG A 66 -13.45 -8.84 -7.18
N HIS A 67 -12.21 -9.09 -6.79
CA HIS A 67 -11.90 -9.89 -5.60
C HIS A 67 -12.19 -9.13 -4.30
N LEU A 68 -11.87 -7.83 -4.28
CA LEU A 68 -12.12 -6.96 -3.13
C LEU A 68 -13.59 -6.56 -3.02
N GLY A 69 -14.40 -6.73 -4.08
CA GLY A 69 -15.82 -6.39 -4.08
C GLY A 69 -16.08 -4.89 -3.97
N VAL A 70 -15.16 -4.07 -4.48
CA VAL A 70 -15.24 -2.60 -4.44
C VAL A 70 -15.24 -2.03 -5.86
N SER A 71 -15.48 -0.73 -6.00
CA SER A 71 -15.33 -0.05 -7.30
C SER A 71 -13.86 0.05 -7.72
N TYR A 72 -13.58 0.11 -9.02
CA TYR A 72 -12.23 0.30 -9.55
C TYR A 72 -11.46 1.46 -8.90
N PRO A 73 -12.04 2.67 -8.74
CA PRO A 73 -11.36 3.76 -8.02
C PRO A 73 -10.99 3.41 -6.58
N THR A 74 -11.85 2.67 -5.86
CA THR A 74 -11.57 2.23 -4.50
C THR A 74 -10.44 1.20 -4.46
N ALA A 75 -10.45 0.21 -5.36
CA ALA A 75 -9.39 -0.79 -5.46
C ALA A 75 -8.04 -0.13 -5.75
N ARG A 76 -8.02 0.83 -6.67
CA ARG A 76 -6.84 1.62 -7.00
C ARG A 76 -6.33 2.42 -5.81
N ALA A 77 -7.18 3.19 -5.13
CA ALA A 77 -6.79 3.98 -3.97
C ALA A 77 -6.22 3.12 -2.83
N ARG A 78 -6.80 1.92 -2.60
CA ARG A 78 -6.26 0.95 -1.62
C ARG A 78 -4.88 0.45 -2.03
N PHE A 79 -4.69 0.11 -3.31
CA PHE A 79 -3.41 -0.36 -3.81
C PHE A 79 -2.34 0.74 -3.77
N ASP A 80 -2.68 1.97 -4.17
CA ASP A 80 -1.77 3.12 -4.11
C ASP A 80 -1.37 3.42 -2.66
N THR A 81 -2.31 3.32 -1.71
CA THR A 81 -2.00 3.43 -0.26
C THR A 81 -1.03 2.34 0.20
N LEU A 82 -1.21 1.10 -0.28
CA LEU A 82 -0.30 -0.02 0.02
C LEU A 82 1.11 0.23 -0.52
N LEU A 83 1.23 0.74 -1.75
CA LEU A 83 2.52 1.12 -2.33
C LEU A 83 3.20 2.23 -1.51
N GLY A 84 2.43 3.23 -1.07
CA GLY A 84 2.92 4.28 -0.17
C GLY A 84 3.48 3.73 1.15
N LYS A 85 2.80 2.75 1.76
CA LYS A 85 3.31 2.07 2.98
C LYS A 85 4.62 1.29 2.76
N LEU A 86 4.87 0.85 1.53
CA LEU A 86 6.11 0.18 1.12
C LEU A 86 7.20 1.18 0.68
N GLY A 87 6.92 2.48 0.66
CA GLY A 87 7.83 3.49 0.12
C GLY A 87 8.00 3.39 -1.40
N ILE A 88 7.11 2.67 -2.10
CA ILE A 88 7.09 2.57 -3.55
C ILE A 88 6.25 3.74 -4.06
N THR A 89 6.83 4.93 -4.05
CA THR A 89 6.17 6.09 -4.64
C THR A 89 6.26 5.99 -6.15
N THR A 90 5.12 5.81 -6.82
CA THR A 90 5.04 6.10 -8.24
C THR A 90 5.02 7.61 -8.38
N ASP A 91 6.01 8.21 -9.03
CA ASP A 91 5.99 9.60 -9.56
C ASP A 91 4.89 9.80 -10.63
N ARG A 92 3.78 9.07 -10.52
CA ARG A 92 2.63 9.26 -11.39
C ARG A 92 1.85 10.41 -10.77
N PRO A 93 1.77 11.58 -11.43
CA PRO A 93 0.93 12.66 -10.93
C PRO A 93 -0.46 12.09 -10.71
N GLU A 94 -1.02 12.31 -9.51
CA GLU A 94 -2.41 11.98 -9.27
C GLU A 94 -3.24 12.65 -10.37
N PRO A 95 -4.20 11.94 -10.99
CA PRO A 95 -5.09 12.60 -11.92
C PRO A 95 -5.73 13.77 -11.18
N ALA A 96 -5.57 14.98 -11.72
CA ALA A 96 -6.06 16.21 -11.10
C ALA A 96 -7.51 15.98 -10.67
N SER A 97 -7.83 16.37 -9.43
CA SER A 97 -9.17 16.23 -8.91
C SER A 97 -10.16 16.94 -9.84
N ARG A 98 -11.41 16.48 -9.88
CA ARG A 98 -12.45 17.13 -10.68
C ARG A 98 -12.57 18.63 -10.38
N VAL A 99 -12.32 19.03 -9.13
CA VAL A 99 -12.31 20.44 -8.72
C VAL A 99 -11.16 21.20 -9.37
N GLU A 100 -9.96 20.64 -9.39
CA GLU A 100 -8.79 21.25 -10.07
C GLU A 100 -8.95 21.29 -11.58
N LEU A 101 -9.54 20.26 -12.21
CA LEU A 101 -9.84 20.28 -13.64
C LEU A 101 -10.83 21.41 -13.98
N LEU A 102 -11.88 21.57 -13.17
CA LEU A 102 -12.85 22.66 -13.34
C LEU A 102 -12.23 24.04 -13.10
N ASP A 103 -11.30 24.17 -12.14
CA ASP A 103 -10.60 25.42 -11.87
C ASP A 103 -9.62 25.79 -13.00
N ARG A 104 -8.93 24.81 -13.58
CA ARG A 104 -8.08 24.98 -14.77
C ARG A 104 -8.89 25.35 -16.01
N LEU A 105 -10.07 24.77 -16.19
CA LEU A 105 -11.01 25.14 -17.25
C LEU A 105 -11.53 26.58 -17.04
N ALA A 106 -11.89 26.95 -15.81
CA ALA A 106 -12.36 28.30 -15.48
C ALA A 106 -11.28 29.37 -15.69
N ARG A 107 -10.01 29.03 -15.48
CA ARG A 107 -8.85 29.88 -15.77
C ARG A 107 -8.42 29.87 -17.24
N GLY A 108 -9.03 29.03 -18.08
CA GLY A 108 -8.69 28.89 -19.50
C GLY A 108 -7.34 28.21 -19.78
N GLU A 109 -6.82 27.44 -18.81
CA GLU A 109 -5.57 26.69 -18.93
C GLU A 109 -5.73 25.38 -19.71
N ILE A 110 -6.96 24.88 -19.81
CA ILE A 110 -7.38 23.73 -20.61
C ILE A 110 -8.69 24.06 -21.31
N ASP A 111 -8.95 23.43 -22.45
CA ASP A 111 -10.24 23.54 -23.13
C ASP A 111 -11.25 22.49 -22.65
N VAL A 112 -12.50 22.62 -23.12
CA VAL A 112 -13.61 21.76 -22.71
C VAL A 112 -13.39 20.31 -23.16
N ASP A 113 -12.80 20.10 -24.33
CA ASP A 113 -12.57 18.76 -24.88
C ASP A 113 -11.48 18.02 -24.10
N GLU A 114 -10.41 18.73 -23.72
CA GLU A 114 -9.33 18.24 -22.86
C GLU A 114 -9.81 17.98 -21.42
N ALA A 115 -10.72 18.81 -20.89
CA ALA A 115 -11.34 18.56 -19.60
C ALA A 115 -12.20 17.29 -19.62
N MET A 116 -13.01 17.09 -20.67
CA MET A 116 -13.87 15.91 -20.83
C MET A 116 -13.06 14.61 -20.95
N GLN A 117 -11.95 14.60 -21.70
CA GLN A 117 -11.08 13.41 -21.81
C GLN A 117 -10.42 12.99 -20.50
N ARG A 118 -10.20 13.94 -19.57
CA ARG A 118 -9.53 13.68 -18.29
C ARG A 118 -10.52 13.35 -17.15
N MET A 119 -11.82 13.38 -17.42
CA MET A 119 -12.90 13.10 -16.45
C MET A 119 -13.47 11.67 -16.55
N ASP A 120 -13.10 10.91 -17.59
CA ASP A 120 -13.41 9.48 -17.80
C ASP A 120 -12.32 8.55 -17.21
#